data_AF-A0A653QEN9-F1
#
_entry.id   AF-A0A653QEN9-F1
#
_cell.length_a   1.000
_cell.length_b   1.000
_cell.length_c   1.000
_cell.angle_alpha   90.00
_cell.angle_beta   90.00
_cell.angle_gamma   90.00
#
_symmetry.space_group_name_H-M   'P 1'
#
loop_
_entity.id
_entity.type
_entity.pdbx_description
1 polymer ?
#
loop_
_entity_poly.entity_id
_entity_poly.type
_entity_poly.pdbx_seq_one_letter_code
_entity_poly.pdbx_strand_id
1 'polypeptide(L)'
;MTALEPTGLNSKHSNFIGKSQARVEDEALLRGLGRYGGDLATPPGTLHAAVLRSPHAHARLTSVNLPQALDMPAVHGVLIGEYVKRWAAPFAVGEPPRLFRRPDLTRNTWNSS
;
A
#
# COMPACT_ATOMS: atom_id res chain seq x y z
N MET A 1 26.67 -38.11 -42.57
CA MET A 1 26.76 -37.36 -41.30
C MET A 1 26.66 -35.88 -41.64
N THR A 2 25.43 -35.36 -41.69
CA THR A 2 25.16 -33.95 -42.01
C THR A 2 25.28 -33.16 -40.72
N ALA A 3 26.22 -32.21 -40.67
CA ALA A 3 26.44 -31.34 -39.53
C ALA A 3 25.18 -30.49 -39.26
N LEU A 4 24.73 -30.48 -38.01
CA LEU A 4 23.67 -29.61 -37.51
C LEU A 4 24.28 -28.21 -37.34
N GLU A 5 23.84 -27.27 -38.17
CA GLU A 5 24.14 -25.84 -37.99
C GLU A 5 23.62 -25.38 -36.62
N PRO A 6 24.42 -24.62 -35.84
CA PRO A 6 23.98 -24.12 -34.55
C PRO A 6 22.89 -23.06 -34.79
N THR A 7 21.65 -23.39 -34.44
CA THR A 7 20.53 -22.45 -34.45
C THR A 7 20.84 -21.32 -33.46
N GLY A 8 21.36 -20.21 -33.98
CA GLY A 8 21.62 -19.01 -33.21
C GLY A 8 20.32 -18.50 -32.58
N LEU A 9 20.19 -18.67 -31.27
CA LEU A 9 19.16 -17.99 -30.47
C LEU A 9 19.48 -16.49 -30.49
N ASN A 10 18.97 -15.81 -31.50
CA ASN A 10 19.08 -14.36 -31.63
C ASN A 10 18.15 -13.72 -30.58
N SER A 11 18.63 -13.53 -29.35
CA SER A 11 17.90 -12.76 -28.35
C SER A 11 17.93 -11.29 -28.77
N LYS A 12 16.94 -10.89 -29.58
CA LYS A 12 16.67 -9.48 -29.87
C LYS A 12 16.32 -8.79 -28.56
N HIS A 13 17.30 -8.18 -27.89
CA HIS A 13 17.02 -7.17 -26.89
C HIS A 13 16.41 -5.97 -27.61
N SER A 14 15.08 -5.94 -27.67
CA SER A 14 14.36 -4.79 -28.22
C SER A 14 14.55 -3.61 -27.27
N ASN A 15 15.28 -2.59 -27.73
CA ASN A 15 15.43 -1.35 -26.99
C ASN A 15 14.07 -0.62 -26.94
N PHE A 16 13.41 -0.63 -25.78
CA PHE A 16 12.07 -0.07 -25.55
C PHE A 16 12.08 1.39 -25.08
N ILE A 17 13.25 1.92 -24.72
CA ILE A 17 13.39 3.28 -24.21
C ILE A 17 13.13 4.29 -25.34
N GLY A 18 12.29 5.30 -25.07
CA GLY A 18 11.97 6.39 -25.99
C GLY A 18 10.95 6.05 -27.09
N LYS A 19 10.34 4.87 -27.06
CA LYS A 19 9.34 4.45 -28.04
C LYS A 19 7.94 4.52 -27.44
N SER A 20 6.99 5.04 -28.22
CA SER A 20 5.56 4.88 -27.91
C SER A 20 5.21 3.40 -28.03
N GLN A 21 4.64 2.82 -26.98
CA GLN A 21 4.18 1.43 -26.92
C GLN A 21 2.72 1.42 -26.50
N ALA A 22 1.93 0.51 -27.05
CA ALA A 22 0.59 0.27 -26.56
C ALA A 22 0.66 -0.22 -25.10
N ARG A 23 -0.23 0.28 -24.24
CA ARG A 23 -0.31 -0.19 -22.86
C ARG A 23 -1.10 -1.50 -22.82
N VAL A 24 -0.68 -2.40 -21.95
CA VAL A 24 -1.37 -3.68 -21.75
C VAL A 24 -2.75 -3.46 -21.16
N GLU A 25 -2.89 -2.42 -20.34
CA GLU A 25 -4.10 -2.08 -19.60
C GLU A 25 -5.20 -1.48 -20.50
N ASP A 26 -4.84 -0.87 -21.64
CA ASP A 26 -5.78 -0.09 -22.48
C ASP A 26 -6.98 -0.92 -22.94
N GLU A 27 -6.77 -2.19 -23.33
CA GLU A 27 -7.88 -3.05 -23.79
C GLU A 27 -8.94 -3.25 -22.72
N ALA A 28 -8.52 -3.53 -21.48
CA ALA A 28 -9.44 -3.75 -20.37
C ALA A 28 -10.11 -2.44 -19.93
N LEU A 29 -9.34 -1.35 -19.84
CA LEU A 29 -9.84 -0.05 -19.39
C LEU A 29 -10.84 0.55 -20.39
N LEU A 30 -10.53 0.53 -21.69
CA LEU A 30 -11.40 1.10 -22.73
C LEU A 30 -12.71 0.32 -22.91
N ARG A 31 -12.73 -0.96 -22.51
CA ARG A 31 -13.93 -1.80 -22.58
C ARG A 31 -14.73 -1.85 -21.28
N GLY A 32 -14.32 -1.10 -20.26
CA GLY A 32 -14.97 -1.14 -18.94
C GLY A 32 -14.80 -2.48 -18.21
N LEU A 33 -13.78 -3.27 -18.59
CA LEU A 33 -13.43 -4.54 -17.96
C LEU A 33 -12.40 -4.36 -16.83
N GLY A 34 -11.90 -3.14 -16.64
CA GLY A 34 -11.11 -2.77 -15.47
C GLY A 34 -11.91 -2.94 -14.19
N ARG A 35 -11.30 -3.51 -13.15
CA ARG A 35 -11.90 -3.64 -11.82
C ARG A 35 -11.26 -2.61 -10.89
N TYR A 36 -12.06 -1.67 -10.40
CA TYR A 36 -11.64 -0.70 -9.41
C TYR A 36 -12.02 -1.17 -8.01
N GLY A 37 -11.43 -0.53 -6.98
CA GLY A 37 -11.71 -0.91 -5.58
C GLY A 37 -13.20 -0.89 -5.20
N GLY A 38 -14.01 -0.05 -5.86
CA GLY A 38 -15.46 0.00 -5.68
C GLY A 38 -16.25 -1.10 -6.40
N ASP A 39 -15.65 -1.78 -7.38
CA ASP A 39 -16.30 -2.83 -8.18
C ASP A 39 -16.05 -4.23 -7.61
N LEU A 40 -15.22 -4.32 -6.57
CA LEU A 40 -14.90 -5.59 -5.95
C LEU A 40 -16.13 -6.14 -5.23
N ALA A 41 -16.39 -7.43 -5.43
CA ALA A 41 -17.46 -8.12 -4.71
C ALA A 41 -17.22 -8.00 -3.20
N THR A 42 -18.26 -7.59 -2.46
CA THR A 42 -18.25 -7.43 -1.01
C THR A 42 -18.35 -8.79 -0.32
N PRO A 43 -17.29 -9.32 0.31
CA PRO A 43 -17.37 -10.58 1.03
C PRO A 43 -18.39 -10.49 2.20
N PRO A 44 -19.02 -11.59 2.60
CA PRO A 44 -19.91 -11.61 3.76
C PRO A 44 -19.24 -11.03 5.01
N GLY A 45 -19.95 -10.17 5.75
CA GLY A 45 -19.43 -9.51 6.95
C GLY A 45 -18.59 -8.25 6.70
N THR A 46 -18.44 -7.81 5.45
CA THR A 46 -17.79 -6.53 5.14
C THR A 46 -18.67 -5.36 5.57
N LEU A 47 -18.06 -4.41 6.27
CA LEU A 47 -18.72 -3.20 6.75
C LEU A 47 -18.36 -1.99 5.87
N HIS A 48 -19.27 -1.03 5.81
CA HIS A 48 -19.02 0.28 5.20
C HIS A 48 -18.61 1.29 6.28
N ALA A 49 -17.61 2.12 5.96
CA ALA A 49 -17.16 3.19 6.82
C ALA A 49 -17.50 4.56 6.20
N ALA A 50 -17.95 5.49 7.03
CA ALA A 50 -18.13 6.89 6.66
C ALA A 50 -17.20 7.77 7.51
N VAL A 51 -16.59 8.77 6.88
CA VAL A 51 -15.68 9.70 7.56
C VAL A 51 -16.40 11.01 7.81
N LEU A 52 -16.65 11.32 9.10
CA LEU A 52 -17.11 12.65 9.50
C LEU A 52 -15.96 13.66 9.36
N ARG A 53 -16.19 14.72 8.59
CA ARG A 53 -15.19 15.73 8.26
C ARG A 53 -15.43 17.00 9.07
N SER A 54 -14.35 17.68 9.46
CA SER A 54 -14.43 18.98 10.13
C SER A 54 -15.04 20.03 9.18
N PRO A 55 -16.05 20.81 9.62
CA PRO A 55 -16.51 21.97 8.88
C PRO A 55 -15.56 23.17 9.05
N HIS A 56 -14.66 23.13 10.03
CA HIS A 56 -13.69 24.19 10.31
C HIS A 56 -12.35 23.88 9.64
N ALA A 57 -11.77 24.87 8.95
CA ALA A 57 -10.46 24.76 8.33
C ALA A 57 -9.32 24.58 9.36
N HIS A 58 -9.43 25.25 10.51
CA HIS A 58 -8.51 25.10 11.63
C HIS A 58 -9.25 25.29 12.95
N ALA A 59 -9.30 24.23 13.77
CA ALA A 59 -9.93 24.26 15.08
C ALA A 59 -9.30 23.21 15.99
N ARG A 60 -9.42 23.41 17.30
CA ARG A 60 -9.09 22.39 18.30
C ARG A 60 -10.33 21.53 18.54
N LEU A 61 -10.20 20.22 18.32
CA LEU A 61 -11.25 19.26 18.70
C LEU A 61 -11.26 19.10 20.23
N THR A 62 -12.31 19.61 20.88
CA THR A 62 -12.48 19.55 22.35
C THR A 62 -13.24 18.30 22.79
N SER A 63 -14.33 17.97 22.11
CA SER A 63 -15.15 16.80 22.38
C SER A 63 -15.86 16.30 21.12
N VAL A 64 -16.32 15.04 21.17
CA VAL A 64 -17.17 14.42 20.15
C VAL A 64 -18.33 13.74 20.86
N ASN A 65 -19.56 14.00 20.42
CA ASN A 65 -20.75 13.36 20.97
C ASN A 65 -21.07 12.08 20.18
N LEU A 66 -21.04 10.93 20.85
CA LEU A 66 -21.15 9.60 20.25
C LEU A 66 -22.45 8.82 20.48
N PRO A 67 -23.22 8.97 21.59
CA PRO A 67 -24.36 8.13 21.91
C PRO A 67 -25.37 8.02 20.76
N GLN A 68 -25.73 9.15 20.16
CA GLN A 68 -26.69 9.13 19.04
C GLN A 68 -26.19 8.30 17.85
N ALA A 69 -24.89 8.34 17.54
CA ALA A 69 -24.32 7.56 16.45
C ALA A 69 -24.24 6.06 16.80
N LEU A 70 -23.96 5.72 18.06
CA LEU A 70 -23.90 4.34 18.53
C LEU A 70 -25.29 3.69 18.65
N ASP A 71 -26.32 4.48 18.92
CA ASP A 71 -27.71 4.01 19.03
C ASP A 71 -28.39 3.85 17.67
N MET A 72 -27.76 4.28 16.57
CA MET A 72 -28.33 4.15 15.23
C MET A 72 -28.37 2.68 14.78
N PRO A 73 -29.52 2.20 14.28
CA PRO A 73 -29.60 0.87 13.67
C PRO A 73 -28.56 0.71 12.55
N ALA A 74 -27.92 -0.47 12.51
CA ALA A 74 -26.85 -0.85 11.58
C ALA A 74 -25.47 -0.18 11.78
N VAL A 75 -25.29 0.67 12.80
CA VAL A 75 -23.93 1.13 13.17
C VAL A 75 -23.24 0.03 13.96
N HIS A 76 -22.12 -0.47 13.42
CA HIS A 76 -21.29 -1.46 14.12
C HIS A 76 -20.39 -0.82 15.18
N GLY A 77 -19.94 0.42 14.96
CA GLY A 77 -19.11 1.15 15.89
C GLY A 77 -18.61 2.48 15.34
N VAL A 78 -18.02 3.29 16.23
CA VAL A 78 -17.44 4.60 15.88
C VAL A 78 -15.97 4.62 16.27
N LEU A 79 -15.10 4.97 15.32
CA LEU A 79 -13.67 5.11 15.53
C LEU A 79 -13.29 6.57 15.76
N ILE A 80 -12.70 6.86 16.92
CA ILE A 80 -12.16 8.19 17.25
C ILE A 80 -10.64 8.13 17.42
N GLY A 81 -9.99 9.29 17.36
CA GLY A 81 -8.53 9.39 17.42
C GLY A 81 -7.91 8.72 18.65
N GLU A 82 -8.60 8.68 19.79
CA GLU A 82 -8.10 7.96 20.97
C GLU A 82 -7.98 6.45 20.74
N TYR A 83 -8.97 5.82 20.09
CA TYR A 83 -8.95 4.39 19.79
C TYR A 83 -7.90 4.07 18.74
N VAL A 84 -7.82 4.89 17.69
CA VAL A 84 -6.86 4.70 16.59
C VAL A 84 -5.43 4.81 17.11
N LYS A 85 -5.13 5.72 18.04
CA LYS A 85 -3.80 5.83 18.66
C LYS A 85 -3.33 4.54 19.35
N ARG A 86 -4.25 3.68 19.80
CA ARG A 86 -3.89 2.40 20.45
C ARG A 86 -3.44 1.35 19.43
N TRP A 87 -3.82 1.48 18.16
CA TRP A 87 -3.57 0.48 17.11
C TRP A 87 -2.64 1.01 16.00
N ALA A 88 -2.57 2.32 15.82
CA ALA A 88 -1.72 2.93 14.81
C ALA A 88 -0.29 3.07 15.34
N ALA A 89 0.64 2.35 14.72
CA ALA A 89 2.06 2.67 14.82
C ALA A 89 2.38 3.81 13.84
N PRO A 90 3.26 4.76 14.21
CA PRO A 90 3.78 5.70 13.24
C PRO A 90 4.47 4.92 12.12
N PHE A 91 4.13 5.26 10.86
CA PHE A 91 4.82 4.69 9.71
C PHE A 91 6.29 5.12 9.79
N ALA A 92 7.19 4.15 10.03
CA ALA A 92 8.60 4.42 10.19
C ALA A 92 9.21 4.78 8.83
N VAL A 93 9.21 6.06 8.49
CA VAL A 93 9.98 6.57 7.35
C VAL A 93 11.39 6.89 7.85
N GLY A 94 12.36 6.03 7.54
CA GLY A 94 13.77 6.42 7.44
C GLY A 94 14.70 6.13 8.62
N GLU A 95 14.25 5.86 9.83
CA GLU A 95 15.13 5.43 10.95
C GLU A 95 14.35 4.39 11.79
N PRO A 96 14.88 3.18 12.02
CA PRO A 96 14.30 2.32 13.04
C PRO A 96 14.36 3.02 14.40
N PRO A 97 13.35 2.87 15.28
CA PRO A 97 13.41 3.43 16.62
C PRO A 97 14.73 3.00 17.29
N ARG A 98 15.37 3.93 18.02
CA ARG A 98 16.70 3.78 18.66
C ARG A 98 16.84 2.61 19.67
N LEU A 99 15.88 1.69 19.71
CA LEU A 99 15.85 0.51 20.56
C LEU A 99 16.70 -0.65 20.02
N PHE A 100 17.14 -0.61 18.75
CA PHE A 100 18.07 -1.62 18.22
C PHE A 100 19.53 -1.19 18.45
N ARG A 101 19.96 -1.17 19.71
CA ARG A 101 21.39 -1.11 20.05
C ARG A 101 22.02 -2.41 19.55
N ARG A 102 22.65 -2.37 18.36
CA ARG A 102 23.49 -3.48 17.88
C ARG A 102 24.50 -3.83 18.98
N PRO A 103 24.63 -5.11 19.38
CA PRO A 103 25.85 -5.54 20.04
C PRO A 103 27.01 -5.20 19.11
N ASP A 104 27.93 -4.42 19.66
CA ASP A 104 29.31 -4.18 19.26
C ASP A 104 29.98 -5.28 18.43
N LEU A 105 29.67 -5.33 17.13
CA LEU A 105 30.53 -5.97 16.13
C LEU A 105 31.61 -4.98 15.66
N THR A 106 32.33 -4.39 16.63
CA THR A 106 33.66 -3.83 16.40
C THR A 106 34.67 -4.79 17.02
N ARG A 107 34.83 -5.94 16.35
CA ARG A 107 36.03 -6.76 16.44
C ARG A 107 36.61 -6.94 15.04
N ASN A 108 37.00 -5.79 14.49
CA ASN A 108 38.13 -5.59 13.59
C ASN A 108 39.11 -6.78 13.55
N THR A 109 38.95 -7.61 12.53
CA THR A 109 39.97 -8.53 11.99
C THR A 109 39.94 -8.44 10.46
N TRP A 110 40.19 -7.24 9.94
CA TRP A 110 40.46 -7.01 8.51
C TRP A 110 41.78 -6.24 8.37
N ASN A 111 42.86 -6.85 8.86
CA ASN A 111 44.19 -6.61 8.33
C ASN A 111 45.01 -7.90 8.46
N SER A 112 45.03 -8.69 7.41
CA SER A 112 46.06 -9.71 7.15
C SER A 112 46.01 -10.09 5.67
N SER A 113 46.63 -9.25 4.83
CA SER A 113 47.47 -9.60 3.66
C SER A 113 47.80 -8.33 2.89
#